data_AF-A0A235HXH6-F1
#
_entry.id   AF-A0A235HXH6-F1
#
_cell.length_a   1.000
_cell.length_b   1.000
_cell.length_c   1.000
_cell.angle_alpha   90.00
_cell.angle_beta   90.00
_cell.angle_gamma   90.00
#
_symmetry.space_group_name_H-M   'P 1'
#
loop_
_entity.id
_entity.type
_entity.pdbx_description
1 polymer ?
#
loop_
_entity_poly.entity_id
_entity_poly.type
_entity_poly.pdbx_seq_one_letter_code
_entity_poly.pdbx_strand_id
1 'polypeptide(L)'
;MSQAIKESIVSENNLSHRSSKFSQTAKLKSLSKRSFNFWQKSLRRLIPIASAAIGLSVSVILPSEASTISYSGDTTNAPTFNRPQTEGFEGGTNPPTFLSSNGIAVPYYSQPFLVDTTGLYDVVGSQNFLGIQFLYQNSFNPTTPLVDLLSGNDPFPDEGTSGFSGLSLTANNQYFLVTTGFDNSNNSFGTFTNTITGPGNITLVPEPSSIASTIVFGILGSTLILKRKLKKLTSVN
;
A
#
# COMPACT_ATOMS: atom_id res chain seq x y z
N MET A 1 -3.27 44.50 51.04
CA MET A 1 -1.83 44.78 51.23
C MET A 1 -1.08 43.79 50.35
N SER A 2 -0.55 44.25 49.19
CA SER A 2 0.91 44.44 48.96
C SER A 2 1.59 43.10 48.61
N GLN A 3 2.21 42.79 47.47
CA GLN A 3 2.99 43.45 46.40
C GLN A 3 2.85 42.57 45.13
N ALA A 4 2.77 43.04 43.87
CA ALA A 4 3.67 43.89 43.06
C ALA A 4 4.97 43.20 42.57
N ILE A 5 4.97 42.67 41.33
CA ILE A 5 6.11 42.53 40.38
C ILE A 5 5.47 42.49 38.97
N LYS A 6 5.22 43.58 38.22
CA LYS A 6 6.09 44.46 37.40
C LYS A 6 7.17 43.77 36.53
N GLU A 7 6.76 43.51 35.28
CA GLU A 7 7.40 43.88 33.99
C GLU A 7 8.92 44.14 33.93
N SER A 8 9.60 43.55 32.95
CA SER A 8 10.54 44.29 32.08
C SER A 8 11.20 43.48 30.95
N ILE A 9 11.16 44.09 29.75
CA ILE A 9 12.30 44.38 28.84
C ILE A 9 12.81 43.19 27.99
N VAL A 10 12.41 43.12 26.70
CA VAL A 10 13.09 43.68 25.50
C VAL A 10 14.38 42.95 25.11
N SER A 11 14.37 42.37 23.91
CA SER A 11 15.54 42.27 23.04
C SER A 11 15.08 42.10 21.59
N GLU A 12 14.79 43.22 20.93
CA GLU A 12 15.01 43.35 19.48
C GLU A 12 16.53 43.46 19.25
N ASN A 13 17.07 42.66 18.33
CA ASN A 13 18.28 42.92 17.53
C ASN A 13 18.54 41.69 16.66
N ASN A 14 18.42 41.72 15.34
CA ASN A 14 19.22 42.43 14.32
C ASN A 14 20.07 41.40 13.56
N LEU A 15 20.23 41.61 12.24
CA LEU A 15 21.20 40.99 11.32
C LEU A 15 20.90 39.52 10.91
N SER A 16 20.91 39.11 9.64
CA SER A 16 21.53 39.69 8.46
C SER A 16 20.95 39.08 7.18
N HIS A 17 20.78 39.94 6.17
CA HIS A 17 20.71 39.54 4.77
C HIS A 17 21.91 38.66 4.40
N ARG A 18 21.66 37.45 3.87
CA ARG A 18 22.63 36.76 3.01
C ARG A 18 21.94 36.07 1.84
N SER A 19 21.57 36.91 0.86
CA SER A 19 21.37 36.48 -0.52
C SER A 19 22.71 35.94 -1.05
N SER A 20 22.77 34.66 -1.36
CA SER A 20 23.84 34.11 -2.20
C SER A 20 23.21 33.57 -3.48
N LYS A 21 23.32 34.38 -4.54
CA LYS A 21 23.10 33.96 -5.91
C LYS A 21 24.16 32.93 -6.27
N PHE A 22 23.81 31.65 -6.27
CA PHE A 22 24.62 30.64 -6.94
C PHE A 22 24.21 30.57 -8.41
N SER A 23 24.89 31.39 -9.21
CA SER A 23 24.99 31.23 -10.66
C SER A 23 25.97 30.08 -10.93
N GLN A 24 25.46 28.93 -11.36
CA GLN A 24 26.29 27.90 -11.99
C GLN A 24 25.81 27.70 -13.42
N THR A 25 26.39 28.49 -14.31
CA THR A 25 26.43 28.27 -15.74
C THR A 25 27.28 27.03 -16.05
N ALA A 26 26.64 25.87 -16.13
CA ALA A 26 27.28 24.68 -16.69
C ALA A 26 27.39 24.82 -18.21
N LYS A 27 28.63 25.07 -18.62
CA LYS A 27 29.16 25.21 -19.97
C LYS A 27 28.85 23.98 -20.83
N LEU A 28 27.96 24.15 -21.81
CA LEU A 28 27.79 23.26 -22.96
C LEU A 28 29.15 23.00 -23.63
N LYS A 29 29.72 21.81 -23.41
CA LYS A 29 30.78 21.28 -24.25
C LYS A 29 30.12 20.48 -25.37
N SER A 30 30.04 21.12 -26.54
CA SER A 30 29.85 20.42 -27.80
C SER A 30 31.04 19.49 -28.02
N LEU A 31 30.75 18.20 -28.20
CA LEU A 31 31.76 17.22 -28.57
C LEU A 31 31.36 16.55 -29.87
N SER A 32 32.00 17.07 -30.91
CA SER A 32 32.46 16.42 -32.13
C SER A 32 31.53 15.41 -32.81
N LYS A 33 30.91 15.89 -33.89
CA LYS A 33 30.72 15.09 -35.12
C LYS A 33 32.05 14.43 -35.49
N ARG A 34 32.18 13.13 -35.24
CA ARG A 34 33.23 12.31 -35.85
C ARG A 34 32.63 11.66 -37.09
N SER A 35 32.94 12.27 -38.23
CA SER A 35 32.76 11.72 -39.57
C SER A 35 33.52 10.40 -39.69
N PHE A 36 32.81 9.29 -39.85
CA PHE A 36 33.37 8.05 -40.37
C PHE A 36 33.04 7.94 -41.85
N ASN A 37 33.82 8.65 -42.66
CA ASN A 37 33.98 8.35 -44.08
C ASN A 37 35.39 7.76 -44.24
N PHE A 38 35.50 6.43 -44.29
CA PHE A 38 36.69 5.81 -44.88
C PHE A 38 36.35 4.43 -45.46
N TRP A 39 36.55 4.35 -46.78
CA TRP A 39 36.96 3.16 -47.53
C TRP A 39 35.90 2.19 -48.07
N GLN A 40 35.22 2.63 -49.14
CA GLN A 40 34.85 1.72 -50.22
C GLN A 40 36.13 1.23 -50.93
N LYS A 41 36.53 -0.03 -50.68
CA LYS A 41 37.29 -0.81 -51.67
C LYS A 41 36.56 -2.11 -51.98
N SER A 42 36.02 -2.11 -53.19
CA SER A 42 35.76 -3.23 -54.09
C SER A 42 36.31 -4.58 -53.63
N LEU A 43 35.38 -5.51 -53.37
CA LEU A 43 35.58 -6.93 -53.66
C LEU A 43 34.27 -7.51 -54.17
N ARG A 44 34.21 -7.64 -55.50
CA ARG A 44 33.25 -8.48 -56.22
C ARG A 44 33.52 -9.93 -55.84
N ARG A 45 32.64 -10.55 -55.06
CA ARG A 45 32.48 -12.00 -55.00
C ARG A 45 31.00 -12.35 -55.00
N LEU A 46 30.60 -13.07 -56.03
CA LEU A 46 29.29 -13.69 -56.20
C LEU A 46 29.09 -14.71 -55.06
N ILE A 47 28.08 -14.50 -54.23
CA ILE A 47 27.61 -15.47 -53.23
C ILE A 47 26.14 -15.72 -53.53
N PRO A 48 25.69 -16.99 -53.61
CA PRO A 48 24.34 -17.34 -53.99
C PRO A 48 23.32 -16.76 -53.00
N ILE A 49 22.16 -16.42 -53.54
CA ILE A 49 20.99 -15.85 -52.86
C ILE A 49 20.52 -16.85 -51.79
N ALA A 50 21.01 -16.69 -50.56
CA ALA A 50 20.35 -17.21 -49.38
C ALA A 50 19.33 -16.16 -48.95
N SER A 51 18.06 -16.41 -49.26
CA SER A 51 16.92 -15.59 -48.85
C SER A 51 16.87 -15.47 -47.33
N ALA A 52 17.51 -14.44 -46.78
CA ALA A 52 17.37 -14.06 -45.39
C ALA A 52 16.02 -13.35 -45.24
N ALA A 53 14.97 -14.12 -44.99
CA ALA A 53 13.68 -13.58 -44.56
C ALA A 53 13.85 -12.95 -43.17
N ILE A 54 14.10 -11.64 -43.14
CA ILE A 54 14.00 -10.84 -41.92
C ILE A 54 12.52 -10.78 -41.56
N GLY A 55 12.05 -11.75 -40.78
CA GLY A 55 10.71 -11.74 -40.23
C GLY A 55 10.59 -10.57 -39.25
N LEU A 56 9.95 -9.48 -39.67
CA LEU A 56 9.44 -8.47 -38.75
C LEU A 56 8.35 -9.13 -37.90
N SER A 57 8.72 -9.61 -36.72
CA SER A 57 7.77 -9.92 -35.67
C SER A 57 7.20 -8.61 -35.15
N VAL A 58 6.03 -8.22 -35.66
CA VAL A 58 5.24 -7.13 -35.08
C VAL A 58 4.68 -7.66 -33.76
N SER A 59 5.37 -7.37 -32.65
CA SER A 59 4.83 -7.61 -31.31
C SER A 59 3.63 -6.70 -31.12
N VAL A 60 2.42 -7.26 -31.20
CA VAL A 60 1.20 -6.53 -30.81
C VAL A 60 1.24 -6.44 -29.29
N ILE A 61 1.62 -5.28 -28.75
CA ILE A 61 1.51 -4.98 -27.33
C ILE A 61 0.02 -4.73 -27.08
N LEU A 62 -0.70 -5.73 -26.57
CA LEU A 62 -2.05 -5.50 -26.08
C LEU A 62 -1.94 -4.60 -24.83
N PRO A 63 -2.76 -3.55 -24.71
CA PRO A 63 -2.81 -2.76 -23.48
C PRO A 63 -3.18 -3.70 -22.33
N SER A 64 -2.40 -3.67 -21.25
CA SER A 64 -2.79 -4.30 -20.00
C SER A 64 -4.05 -3.62 -19.52
N GLU A 65 -5.17 -4.35 -19.41
CA GLU A 65 -6.41 -3.75 -18.94
C GLU A 65 -6.27 -3.40 -17.45
N ALA A 66 -6.51 -2.13 -17.13
CA ALA A 66 -6.55 -1.71 -15.74
C ALA A 66 -7.69 -2.43 -15.02
N SER A 67 -7.38 -3.09 -13.91
CA SER A 67 -8.35 -3.73 -13.02
C SER A 67 -8.59 -2.84 -11.80
N THR A 68 -9.83 -2.79 -11.36
CA THR A 68 -10.23 -2.12 -10.12
C THR A 68 -11.04 -3.09 -9.28
N ILE A 69 -10.69 -3.18 -7.99
CA ILE A 69 -11.46 -3.92 -6.98
C ILE A 69 -11.76 -3.03 -5.79
N SER A 70 -12.94 -3.18 -5.21
CA SER A 70 -13.34 -2.50 -4.00
C SER A 70 -13.83 -3.49 -2.95
N TYR A 71 -13.57 -3.19 -1.69
CA TYR A 71 -14.09 -3.92 -0.54
C TYR A 71 -14.37 -2.96 0.61
N SER A 72 -15.30 -3.35 1.49
CA SER A 72 -15.70 -2.55 2.64
C SER A 72 -15.54 -3.36 3.93
N GLY A 73 -15.38 -2.66 5.04
CA GLY A 73 -15.27 -3.27 6.37
C GLY A 73 -15.64 -2.30 7.48
N ASP A 74 -15.44 -2.75 8.71
CA ASP A 74 -15.67 -1.99 9.93
C ASP A 74 -14.58 -2.34 10.95
N THR A 75 -13.96 -1.31 11.53
CA THR A 75 -12.93 -1.45 12.57
C THR A 75 -13.51 -1.37 13.99
N THR A 76 -14.81 -1.14 14.14
CA THR A 76 -15.50 -1.10 15.43
C THR A 76 -15.37 -2.44 16.15
N ASN A 77 -14.83 -2.43 17.38
CA ASN A 77 -14.52 -3.62 18.18
C ASN A 77 -13.52 -4.60 17.55
N ALA A 78 -12.77 -4.16 16.52
CA ALA A 78 -11.73 -4.98 15.92
C ALA A 78 -10.52 -5.15 16.87
N PRO A 79 -9.66 -6.15 16.63
CA PRO A 79 -8.38 -6.24 17.32
C PRO A 79 -7.58 -4.94 17.20
N THR A 80 -6.76 -4.65 18.20
CA THR A 80 -5.96 -3.43 18.25
C THR A 80 -4.47 -3.71 18.09
N PHE A 81 -3.72 -2.70 17.66
CA PHE A 81 -2.26 -2.75 17.60
C PHE A 81 -1.63 -1.38 17.83
N ASN A 82 -0.33 -1.37 18.12
CA ASN A 82 0.45 -0.13 18.15
C ASN A 82 0.90 0.19 16.72
N ARG A 83 0.26 1.17 16.09
CA ARG A 83 0.49 1.42 14.66
C ARG A 83 1.87 2.08 14.42
N PRO A 84 2.45 1.91 13.22
CA PRO A 84 3.62 2.68 12.82
C PRO A 84 3.35 4.20 12.82
N GLN A 85 4.39 4.98 13.05
CA GLN A 85 4.36 6.44 12.97
C GLN A 85 4.35 6.87 11.49
N THR A 86 3.35 7.64 11.08
CA THR A 86 3.21 8.09 9.69
C THR A 86 3.89 9.42 9.43
N GLU A 87 4.20 9.68 8.16
CA GLU A 87 4.41 11.05 7.67
C GLU A 87 3.12 11.88 7.87
N GLY A 88 3.19 13.22 7.83
CA GLY A 88 2.03 14.07 8.12
C GLY A 88 2.09 14.68 9.52
N PHE A 89 1.01 14.55 10.30
CA PHE A 89 0.89 15.21 11.61
C PHE A 89 2.00 14.80 12.58
N GLU A 90 2.38 13.52 12.57
CA GLU A 90 3.41 12.98 13.46
C GLU A 90 4.85 13.21 12.97
N GLY A 91 5.03 13.71 11.74
CA GLY A 91 6.36 13.99 11.18
C GLY A 91 7.25 12.75 11.02
N GLY A 92 6.65 11.56 10.82
CA GLY A 92 7.36 10.30 10.61
C GLY A 92 8.07 10.19 9.25
N THR A 93 8.45 8.95 8.90
CA THR A 93 9.10 8.60 7.63
C THR A 93 8.20 7.69 6.81
N ASN A 94 8.46 7.59 5.51
CA ASN A 94 7.78 6.65 4.63
C ASN A 94 8.82 5.85 3.80
N PRO A 95 9.01 4.53 4.06
CA PRO A 95 8.29 3.72 5.04
C PRO A 95 8.55 4.14 6.50
N PRO A 96 7.57 3.97 7.40
CA PRO A 96 7.75 4.20 8.83
C PRO A 96 8.86 3.35 9.44
N THR A 97 9.62 3.96 10.36
CA THR A 97 10.74 3.30 11.08
C THR A 97 10.54 3.27 12.60
N PHE A 98 9.48 3.91 13.11
CA PHE A 98 9.14 3.97 14.52
C PHE A 98 7.65 3.71 14.73
N LEU A 99 7.27 3.39 15.97
CA LEU A 99 5.87 3.27 16.37
C LEU A 99 5.32 4.64 16.78
N SER A 100 4.02 4.84 16.58
CA SER A 100 3.33 6.05 16.99
C SER A 100 3.23 6.16 18.51
N SER A 101 3.34 7.38 19.04
CA SER A 101 3.00 7.68 20.43
C SER A 101 1.52 7.99 20.64
N ASN A 102 0.77 8.26 19.56
CA ASN A 102 -0.66 8.58 19.60
C ASN A 102 -1.54 7.34 19.40
N GLY A 103 -1.13 6.42 18.53
CA GLY A 103 -1.87 5.21 18.18
C GLY A 103 -1.30 3.93 18.80
N ILE A 104 -1.34 3.84 20.14
CA ILE A 104 -0.71 2.72 20.87
C ILE A 104 -1.58 1.45 20.94
N ALA A 105 -2.89 1.56 20.74
CA ALA A 105 -3.81 0.42 20.70
C ALA A 105 -5.05 0.77 19.84
N VAL A 106 -4.82 0.98 18.55
CA VAL A 106 -5.87 1.40 17.61
C VAL A 106 -6.51 0.19 16.94
N PRO A 107 -7.85 0.12 16.80
CA PRO A 107 -8.51 -0.94 16.06
C PRO A 107 -8.08 -0.99 14.60
N TYR A 108 -7.94 -2.19 14.04
CA TYR A 108 -7.51 -2.36 12.66
C TYR A 108 -8.29 -3.44 11.91
N TYR A 109 -8.31 -3.31 10.59
CA TYR A 109 -8.74 -4.34 9.65
C TYR A 109 -7.61 -4.59 8.66
N SER A 110 -7.26 -5.85 8.47
CA SER A 110 -6.27 -6.28 7.47
C SER A 110 -6.99 -7.01 6.34
N GLN A 111 -6.66 -6.67 5.08
CA GLN A 111 -7.13 -7.39 3.91
C GLN A 111 -5.93 -7.88 3.09
N PRO A 112 -5.67 -9.20 3.04
CA PRO A 112 -4.69 -9.74 2.13
C PRO A 112 -5.18 -9.70 0.70
N PHE A 113 -4.28 -9.43 -0.24
CA PHE A 113 -4.55 -9.48 -1.66
C PHE A 113 -3.31 -9.89 -2.46
N LEU A 114 -3.54 -10.32 -3.69
CA LEU A 114 -2.53 -10.68 -4.68
C LEU A 114 -2.73 -9.84 -5.94
N VAL A 115 -1.62 -9.57 -6.63
CA VAL A 115 -1.61 -8.98 -7.96
C VAL A 115 -0.92 -9.93 -8.94
N ASP A 116 -1.44 -10.07 -10.15
CA ASP A 116 -0.88 -10.96 -11.17
C ASP A 116 0.11 -10.28 -12.13
N THR A 117 0.18 -8.95 -12.09
CA THR A 117 0.98 -8.13 -13.00
C THR A 117 1.85 -7.16 -12.21
N THR A 118 3.15 -7.14 -12.48
CA THR A 118 4.06 -6.17 -11.86
C THR A 118 3.81 -4.79 -12.46
N GLY A 119 3.67 -3.78 -11.62
CA GLY A 119 3.44 -2.42 -12.09
C GLY A 119 3.09 -1.44 -10.98
N LEU A 120 2.52 -0.30 -11.38
CA LEU A 120 2.10 0.75 -10.48
C LEU A 120 0.63 0.56 -10.12
N TYR A 121 0.34 0.57 -8.81
CA TYR A 121 -1.00 0.43 -8.26
C TYR A 121 -1.36 1.66 -7.43
N ASP A 122 -2.62 2.04 -7.53
CA ASP A 122 -3.22 3.08 -6.71
C ASP A 122 -4.17 2.44 -5.69
N VAL A 123 -4.16 2.96 -4.47
CA VAL A 123 -5.04 2.55 -3.38
C VAL A 123 -5.73 3.78 -2.84
N VAL A 124 -7.05 3.73 -2.71
CA VAL A 124 -7.85 4.79 -2.11
C VAL A 124 -8.77 4.17 -1.07
N GLY A 125 -8.62 4.58 0.18
CA GLY A 125 -9.55 4.32 1.27
C GLY A 125 -10.45 5.52 1.52
N SER A 126 -11.74 5.29 1.66
CA SER A 126 -12.71 6.25 2.17
C SER A 126 -13.25 5.74 3.51
N GLN A 127 -13.21 6.59 4.53
CA GLN A 127 -13.58 6.27 5.91
C GLN A 127 -14.46 7.39 6.50
N ASN A 128 -15.25 7.05 7.51
CA ASN A 128 -16.02 8.03 8.29
C ASN A 128 -15.35 8.42 9.62
N PHE A 129 -14.03 8.21 9.72
CA PHE A 129 -13.21 8.40 10.90
C PHE A 129 -11.83 8.94 10.51
N LEU A 130 -10.99 9.29 11.49
CA LEU A 130 -9.59 9.69 11.29
C LEU A 130 -8.75 8.49 10.83
N GLY A 131 -8.91 8.10 9.56
CA GLY A 131 -8.36 6.88 9.01
C GLY A 131 -6.93 7.02 8.48
N ILE A 132 -6.15 5.97 8.68
CA ILE A 132 -4.80 5.78 8.18
C ILE A 132 -4.74 4.42 7.48
N GLN A 133 -3.90 4.32 6.45
CA GLN A 133 -3.59 3.05 5.80
C GLN A 133 -2.11 2.70 5.87
N PHE A 134 -1.83 1.40 6.00
CA PHE A 134 -0.50 0.82 5.90
C PHE A 134 -0.50 -0.31 4.89
N LEU A 135 0.58 -0.44 4.13
CA LEU A 135 0.77 -1.54 3.20
C LEU A 135 1.95 -2.40 3.63
N TYR A 136 1.72 -3.70 3.76
CA TYR A 136 2.75 -4.70 4.04
C TYR A 136 2.91 -5.65 2.87
N GLN A 137 4.08 -6.25 2.75
CA GLN A 137 4.39 -7.32 1.78
C GLN A 137 4.67 -8.63 2.52
N ASN A 138 4.37 -9.79 1.94
CA ASN A 138 4.59 -11.13 2.52
C ASN A 138 3.76 -11.45 3.77
N SER A 139 3.74 -10.60 4.79
CA SER A 139 3.00 -10.83 6.04
C SER A 139 2.62 -9.52 6.74
N PHE A 140 1.54 -9.55 7.52
CA PHE A 140 1.22 -8.54 8.53
C PHE A 140 1.15 -9.21 9.91
N ASN A 141 1.82 -8.63 10.91
CA ASN A 141 1.78 -9.08 12.29
C ASN A 141 1.60 -7.88 13.24
N PRO A 142 0.47 -7.77 13.97
CA PRO A 142 0.19 -6.63 14.86
C PRO A 142 1.16 -6.53 16.05
N THR A 143 1.89 -7.60 16.38
CA THR A 143 2.89 -7.60 17.46
C THR A 143 4.26 -7.09 17.01
N THR A 144 4.52 -7.05 15.70
CA THR A 144 5.77 -6.55 15.09
C THR A 144 5.46 -5.69 13.87
N PRO A 145 4.74 -4.56 14.01
CA PRO A 145 4.12 -3.85 12.89
C PRO A 145 5.10 -3.00 12.04
N LEU A 146 6.40 -3.05 12.33
CA LEU A 146 7.44 -2.46 11.48
C LEU A 146 8.10 -3.50 10.56
N VAL A 147 7.80 -4.79 10.75
CA VAL A 147 8.32 -5.86 9.90
C VAL A 147 7.48 -5.92 8.62
N ASP A 148 8.16 -6.05 7.48
CA ASP A 148 7.56 -6.12 6.14
C ASP A 148 6.71 -4.92 5.70
N LEU A 149 6.79 -3.80 6.43
CA LEU A 149 6.07 -2.57 6.11
C LEU A 149 6.68 -1.89 4.88
N LEU A 150 5.86 -1.64 3.86
CA LEU A 150 6.27 -0.96 2.63
C LEU A 150 5.96 0.54 2.66
N SER A 151 4.81 0.92 3.22
CA SER A 151 4.35 2.30 3.21
C SER A 151 3.28 2.55 4.28
N GLY A 152 3.21 3.79 4.77
CA GLY A 152 2.15 4.26 5.64
C GLY A 152 1.70 5.66 5.20
N ASN A 153 0.40 5.88 5.10
CA ASN A 153 -0.15 7.16 4.68
C ASN A 153 -1.16 7.67 5.70
N ASP A 154 -0.85 8.84 6.26
CA ASP A 154 -1.77 9.68 7.02
C ASP A 154 -2.15 10.87 6.14
N PRO A 155 -3.44 11.02 5.80
CA PRO A 155 -3.92 12.02 4.86
C PRO A 155 -4.00 13.45 5.42
N PHE A 156 -3.46 13.71 6.62
CA PHE A 156 -3.47 15.03 7.24
C PHE A 156 -3.12 16.18 6.27
N PRO A 157 -3.93 17.26 6.21
CA PRO A 157 -5.06 17.58 7.10
C PRO A 157 -6.41 17.02 6.66
N ASP A 158 -6.48 16.26 5.57
CA ASP A 158 -7.75 15.71 5.07
C ASP A 158 -8.19 14.53 5.94
N GLU A 159 -9.40 14.60 6.49
CA GLU A 159 -9.98 13.52 7.28
C GLU A 159 -10.83 12.60 6.38
N GLY A 160 -10.81 11.29 6.65
CA GLY A 160 -11.72 10.32 6.04
C GLY A 160 -11.37 9.85 4.62
N THR A 161 -10.22 10.22 4.07
CA THR A 161 -9.68 9.59 2.86
C THR A 161 -8.19 9.36 3.02
N SER A 162 -7.70 8.13 2.95
CA SER A 162 -6.27 7.80 2.96
C SER A 162 -5.92 7.01 1.70
N GLY A 163 -4.64 6.95 1.31
CA GLY A 163 -4.30 6.15 0.15
C GLY A 163 -2.85 6.19 -0.26
N PHE A 164 -2.58 5.53 -1.37
CA PHE A 164 -1.27 5.50 -2.00
C PHE A 164 -1.44 5.68 -3.50
N SER A 165 -0.54 6.45 -4.12
CA SER A 165 -0.51 6.60 -5.57
C SER A 165 0.81 6.06 -6.13
N GLY A 166 0.73 5.32 -7.23
CA GLY A 166 1.90 4.82 -7.95
C GLY A 166 2.76 3.82 -7.14
N LEU A 167 2.17 2.98 -6.30
CA LEU A 167 2.90 1.94 -5.59
C LEU A 167 3.44 0.89 -6.55
N SER A 168 4.75 0.65 -6.54
CA SER A 168 5.34 -0.43 -7.32
C SER A 168 5.11 -1.77 -6.64
N LEU A 169 4.14 -2.55 -7.14
CA LEU A 169 3.87 -3.91 -6.68
C LEU A 169 4.42 -4.92 -7.69
N THR A 170 4.89 -6.05 -7.18
CA THR A 170 5.43 -7.15 -7.96
C THR A 170 4.42 -8.28 -8.01
N ALA A 171 4.21 -8.85 -9.20
CA ALA A 171 3.32 -9.98 -9.41
C ALA A 171 3.64 -11.16 -8.48
N ASN A 172 2.61 -11.89 -8.08
CA ASN A 172 2.69 -13.10 -7.25
C ASN A 172 3.24 -12.91 -5.83
N ASN A 173 3.43 -11.67 -5.39
CA ASN A 173 3.66 -11.36 -3.97
C ASN A 173 2.31 -11.14 -3.27
N GLN A 174 2.18 -11.66 -2.06
CA GLN A 174 1.05 -11.35 -1.20
C GLN A 174 1.27 -10.01 -0.51
N TYR A 175 0.25 -9.17 -0.53
CA TYR A 175 0.23 -7.87 0.11
C TYR A 175 -0.90 -7.80 1.14
N PHE A 176 -0.75 -6.94 2.14
CA PHE A 176 -1.76 -6.73 3.18
C PHE A 176 -2.03 -5.24 3.29
N LEU A 177 -3.25 -4.83 2.93
CA LEU A 177 -3.71 -3.47 3.15
C LEU A 177 -4.37 -3.41 4.54
N VAL A 178 -3.74 -2.69 5.45
CA VAL A 178 -4.22 -2.48 6.81
C VAL A 178 -4.87 -1.11 6.90
N THR A 179 -6.16 -1.09 7.25
CA THR A 179 -6.93 0.13 7.54
C THR A 179 -7.11 0.25 9.05
N THR A 180 -6.76 1.40 9.61
CA THR A 180 -6.82 1.68 11.05
C THR A 180 -7.07 3.18 11.28
N GLY A 181 -7.22 3.59 12.53
CA GLY A 181 -7.36 5.00 12.90
C GLY A 181 -6.05 5.71 13.22
N PHE A 182 -6.15 7.02 13.45
CA PHE A 182 -5.05 7.86 13.86
C PHE A 182 -4.66 7.64 15.32
N ASP A 183 -5.60 7.52 16.25
CA ASP A 183 -5.30 7.37 17.67
C ASP A 183 -6.30 6.43 18.38
N ASN A 184 -6.24 6.41 19.70
CA ASN A 184 -7.11 5.58 20.53
C ASN A 184 -8.50 6.17 20.80
N SER A 185 -8.82 7.32 20.21
CA SER A 185 -10.07 8.03 20.51
C SER A 185 -11.27 7.46 19.72
N ASN A 186 -12.47 7.93 20.06
CA ASN A 186 -13.73 7.39 19.53
C ASN A 186 -14.03 7.81 18.08
N ASN A 187 -13.26 8.73 17.50
CA ASN A 187 -13.35 9.12 16.10
C ASN A 187 -12.23 8.50 15.24
N SER A 188 -11.52 7.49 15.76
CA SER A 188 -10.43 6.76 15.10
C SER A 188 -10.80 5.30 14.77
N PHE A 189 -12.09 5.02 14.63
CA PHE A 189 -12.58 3.73 14.12
C PHE A 189 -13.98 3.90 13.53
N GLY A 190 -14.38 2.92 12.71
CA GLY A 190 -15.67 2.90 12.04
C GLY A 190 -15.62 2.14 10.73
N THR A 191 -16.59 2.45 9.87
CA THR A 191 -16.75 1.81 8.57
C THR A 191 -15.83 2.45 7.53
N PHE A 192 -15.39 1.64 6.58
CA PHE A 192 -14.53 2.09 5.50
C PHE A 192 -14.84 1.34 4.20
N THR A 193 -14.40 1.91 3.09
CA THR A 193 -14.32 1.25 1.78
C THR A 193 -12.95 1.53 1.17
N ASN A 194 -12.26 0.49 0.75
CA ASN A 194 -10.99 0.58 0.06
C ASN A 194 -11.17 0.18 -1.40
N THR A 195 -10.46 0.86 -2.29
CA THR A 195 -10.40 0.58 -3.71
C THR A 195 -8.95 0.45 -4.13
N ILE A 196 -8.62 -0.62 -4.84
CA ILE A 196 -7.29 -0.87 -5.40
C ILE A 196 -7.43 -0.89 -6.92
N THR A 197 -6.60 -0.12 -7.60
CA THR A 197 -6.56 -0.04 -9.07
C THR A 197 -5.15 -0.28 -9.58
N GLY A 198 -4.98 -1.01 -10.67
CA GLY A 198 -3.68 -1.18 -11.30
C GLY A 198 -3.72 -1.99 -12.59
N PRO A 199 -2.57 -2.33 -13.20
CA PRO A 199 -2.49 -2.84 -14.57
C PRO A 199 -2.89 -4.30 -14.76
N GLY A 200 -3.16 -5.06 -13.70
CA GLY A 200 -3.52 -6.48 -13.79
C GLY A 200 -4.57 -6.89 -12.77
N ASN A 201 -4.96 -8.17 -12.77
CA ASN A 201 -5.99 -8.67 -11.88
C ASN A 201 -5.56 -8.56 -10.42
N ILE A 202 -6.50 -8.14 -9.59
CA ILE A 202 -6.33 -8.03 -8.14
C ILE A 202 -7.27 -9.04 -7.49
N THR A 203 -6.72 -9.95 -6.69
CA THR A 203 -7.49 -10.99 -6.01
C THR A 203 -7.45 -10.77 -4.50
N LEU A 204 -8.60 -10.52 -3.88
CA LEU A 204 -8.72 -10.50 -2.43
C LEU A 204 -8.63 -11.92 -1.88
N VAL A 205 -7.84 -12.11 -0.83
CA VAL A 205 -7.71 -13.39 -0.15
C VAL A 205 -8.63 -13.36 1.08
N PRO A 206 -9.57 -14.30 1.24
CA PRO A 206 -10.41 -14.35 2.43
C PRO A 206 -9.57 -14.62 3.69
N GLU A 207 -9.86 -13.92 4.78
CA GLU A 207 -9.24 -14.17 6.08
C GLU A 207 -9.53 -15.61 6.55
N PRO A 208 -8.52 -16.39 6.98
CA PRO A 208 -8.68 -17.82 7.29
C PRO A 208 -9.66 -18.12 8.44
N SER A 209 -9.96 -17.13 9.30
CA SER A 209 -10.94 -17.27 10.40
C SER A 209 -12.39 -17.42 9.92
N SER A 210 -12.71 -16.95 8.72
CA SER A 210 -14.04 -17.13 8.12
C SER A 210 -14.27 -18.60 7.73
N ILE A 211 -13.22 -19.31 7.31
CA ILE A 211 -13.29 -20.70 6.87
C ILE A 211 -13.41 -21.66 8.07
N ALA A 212 -12.68 -21.38 9.16
CA ALA A 212 -12.77 -22.19 10.39
C ALA A 212 -14.17 -22.15 11.02
N SER A 213 -14.84 -20.99 10.98
CA SER A 213 -16.20 -20.85 11.51
C SER A 213 -17.23 -21.63 10.71
N THR A 214 -17.12 -21.68 9.38
CA THR A 214 -18.03 -22.46 8.52
C THR A 214 -17.87 -23.98 8.73
N ILE A 215 -16.65 -24.46 8.95
CA ILE A 215 -16.39 -25.89 9.21
C ILE A 215 -16.97 -26.32 10.58
N VAL A 216 -16.88 -25.48 11.61
CA VAL A 216 -17.40 -25.80 12.96
C VAL A 216 -18.93 -25.90 12.98
N PHE A 217 -19.66 -25.05 12.25
CA PHE A 217 -21.13 -25.15 12.18
C PHE A 217 -21.62 -26.34 11.34
N GLY A 218 -20.87 -26.78 10.32
CA GLY A 218 -21.21 -27.96 9.52
C GLY A 218 -21.12 -29.30 10.29
N ILE A 219 -20.22 -29.39 11.28
CA ILE A 219 -20.00 -30.62 12.06
C ILE A 219 -21.00 -30.74 13.23
N LEU A 220 -21.47 -29.62 13.79
CA LEU A 220 -22.44 -29.68 14.89
C LEU A 220 -23.88 -30.00 14.42
N GLY A 221 -24.26 -29.59 13.21
CA GLY A 221 -25.60 -29.88 12.66
C GLY A 221 -25.86 -31.36 12.33
N SER A 222 -24.82 -32.14 12.05
CA SER A 222 -24.93 -33.55 11.67
C SER A 222 -25.06 -34.49 12.87
N THR A 223 -24.64 -34.10 14.08
CA THR A 223 -24.75 -34.95 15.28
C THR A 223 -26.17 -34.97 15.89
N LEU A 224 -26.98 -33.92 15.68
CA LEU A 224 -28.35 -33.86 16.19
C LEU A 224 -29.36 -34.61 15.30
N ILE A 225 -29.07 -34.77 14.00
CA ILE A 225 -29.96 -35.51 13.08
C ILE A 225 -29.81 -37.03 13.24
N LEU A 226 -28.63 -37.52 13.65
CA LEU A 226 -28.42 -38.96 13.86
C LEU A 226 -29.18 -39.50 15.09
N LYS A 227 -29.36 -38.70 16.14
CA LYS A 227 -30.06 -39.14 17.36
C LYS A 227 -31.58 -39.27 17.21
N ARG A 228 -32.20 -38.61 16.21
CA ARG A 228 -33.66 -38.72 15.99
C ARG A 228 -34.07 -39.99 15.22
N LYS A 229 -33.19 -40.57 14.38
CA LYS A 229 -33.50 -41.81 13.66
C LYS A 229 -33.35 -43.09 14.51
N LEU A 230 -32.50 -43.08 15.53
CA LEU A 230 -32.28 -44.26 16.38
C LEU A 230 -33.37 -44.53 17.43
N LYS A 231 -34.19 -43.52 17.80
CA LYS A 231 -35.33 -43.75 18.72
C LYS A 231 -36.57 -44.37 18.06
N LYS A 232 -36.64 -44.43 16.73
CA LYS A 232 -37.83 -44.94 16.01
C LYS A 232 -37.78 -46.45 15.70
N LEU A 233 -36.70 -47.14 16.05
CA LEU A 233 -36.53 -48.58 15.75
C LEU A 233 -36.63 -49.50 16.98
N THR A 234 -36.79 -48.97 18.19
CA THR A 234 -36.90 -49.75 19.44
C THR A 234 -38.32 -49.74 20.04
N SER A 235 -39.35 -49.78 19.19
CA SER A 235 -40.75 -49.92 19.62
C SER A 235 -41.54 -50.76 18.61
N VAL A 236 -41.19 -52.04 18.50
CA VAL A 236 -42.09 -53.09 18.02
C VAL A 236 -41.87 -54.31 18.91
N ASN A 237 -42.70 -54.41 19.94
CA ASN A 237 -43.29 -55.65 20.48
C ASN A 237 -44.40 -55.24 21.46
#